data_AF-A0A0M6WQ32-F1
#
_entry.id   AF-A0A0M6WQ32-F1
#
_cell.length_a   1.000
_cell.length_b   1.000
_cell.length_c   1.000
_cell.angle_alpha   90.00
_cell.angle_beta   90.00
_cell.angle_gamma   90.00
#
_symmetry.space_group_name_H-M   'P 1'
#
loop_
_entity.id
_entity.type
_entity.pdbx_description
1 polymer ?
#
loop_
_entity_poly.entity_id
_entity_poly.type
_entity_poly.pdbx_seq_one_letter_code
_entity_poly.pdbx_strand_id
1 'polypeptide(L)'
;MSDNISIIGGADGPTSVFVAGKLGMNWLSTFGLVLVILLLIPNIIYAVRVKNQKNKCTNKFMNILEQIGRYGCMFLMIFNIGIVESGFPSINAFIIYLVGNTVLMLSYWIIWMLYFNKQTYREQMALAVIPTGIFLLSGITMLHYFLIIFAVIFGIGHIYVTSRNKVC
;
A
#
# COMPACT_ATOMS: atom_id res chain seq x y z
N MET A 1 28.97 -42.78 13.09
CA MET A 1 29.55 -42.33 11.82
C MET A 1 28.38 -41.97 10.92
N SER A 2 27.93 -40.71 10.79
CA SER A 2 28.58 -39.54 10.14
C SER A 2 29.02 -39.93 8.71
N ASP A 3 28.60 -39.32 7.60
CA ASP A 3 28.08 -37.97 7.33
C ASP A 3 27.29 -37.88 6.00
N ASN A 4 26.32 -36.95 6.00
CA ASN A 4 25.94 -35.98 4.96
C ASN A 4 26.33 -36.21 3.49
N ILE A 5 25.31 -36.19 2.62
CA ILE A 5 25.37 -35.42 1.37
C ILE A 5 24.08 -34.59 1.25
N SER A 6 24.15 -33.33 1.69
CA SER A 6 23.20 -32.29 1.28
C SER A 6 23.50 -31.91 -0.16
N ILE A 7 22.68 -32.36 -1.11
CA ILE A 7 22.72 -31.85 -2.48
C ILE A 7 21.80 -30.64 -2.56
N ILE A 8 22.45 -29.49 -2.59
CA ILE A 8 21.95 -28.15 -2.91
C ILE A 8 21.28 -28.16 -4.29
N GLY A 9 20.12 -27.51 -4.43
CA GLY A 9 19.79 -26.82 -5.69
C GLY A 9 18.50 -27.15 -6.43
N GLY A 10 17.53 -27.86 -5.84
CA GLY A 10 16.20 -28.07 -6.43
C GLY A 10 15.18 -27.02 -5.99
N ALA A 11 15.24 -25.80 -6.53
CA ALA A 11 14.15 -24.83 -6.42
C ALA A 11 13.04 -25.17 -7.44
N ASP A 12 12.45 -26.35 -7.27
CA ASP A 12 11.50 -26.95 -8.21
C ASP A 12 10.34 -27.48 -7.38
N GLY A 13 9.30 -26.65 -7.20
CA GLY A 13 8.05 -27.01 -6.51
C GLY A 13 7.73 -26.30 -5.18
N PRO A 14 8.69 -25.98 -4.28
CA PRO A 14 8.36 -25.37 -2.99
C PRO A 14 7.96 -23.88 -3.07
N THR A 15 8.52 -23.07 -3.99
CA THR A 15 8.14 -21.65 -4.16
C THR A 15 6.68 -21.47 -4.58
N SER A 16 6.14 -22.44 -5.33
CA SER A 16 4.73 -22.57 -5.70
C SER A 16 3.80 -23.08 -4.57
N VAL A 17 4.36 -23.54 -3.44
CA VAL A 17 3.63 -24.02 -2.26
C VAL A 17 3.74 -23.05 -1.07
N PHE A 18 4.80 -22.25 -0.99
CA PHE A 18 5.03 -21.31 0.14
C PHE A 18 4.41 -19.91 -0.05
N VAL A 19 4.11 -19.48 -1.27
CA VAL A 19 3.29 -18.27 -1.55
C VAL A 19 1.83 -18.65 -1.84
N ALA A 20 1.53 -19.94 -1.98
CA ALA A 20 0.18 -20.43 -2.19
C ALA A 20 -0.70 -20.07 -1.00
N GLY A 21 -1.44 -18.97 -1.14
CA GLY A 21 -2.76 -18.77 -0.60
C GLY A 21 -3.64 -19.98 -0.93
N LYS A 22 -3.50 -21.04 -0.15
CA LYS A 22 -4.48 -22.13 -0.07
C LYS A 22 -5.36 -21.93 1.16
N LEU A 23 -5.74 -20.68 1.41
CA LEU A 23 -6.88 -20.32 2.25
C LEU A 23 -8.14 -20.23 1.38
N GLY A 24 -8.38 -21.15 0.45
CA GLY A 24 -9.67 -21.29 -0.29
C GLY A 24 -10.23 -20.04 -1.00
N MET A 25 -9.47 -18.94 -1.08
CA MET A 25 -9.97 -17.60 -1.45
C MET A 25 -8.99 -16.99 -2.46
N ASN A 26 -8.93 -17.56 -3.66
CA ASN A 26 -8.07 -17.07 -4.76
C ASN A 26 -8.34 -15.61 -5.16
N TRP A 27 -9.48 -15.07 -4.76
CA TRP A 27 -9.93 -13.70 -4.98
C TRP A 27 -9.40 -12.70 -3.92
N LEU A 28 -8.72 -13.16 -2.86
CA LEU A 28 -8.23 -12.33 -1.76
C LEU A 28 -6.71 -12.37 -1.63
N SER A 29 -6.09 -11.20 -1.63
CA SER A 29 -4.66 -11.00 -1.40
C SER A 29 -4.39 -10.79 0.09
N THR A 30 -3.84 -11.81 0.76
CA THR A 30 -3.49 -11.72 2.19
C THR A 30 -2.45 -10.63 2.47
N PHE A 31 -1.42 -10.51 1.63
CA PHE A 31 -0.41 -9.45 1.76
C PHE A 31 -1.00 -8.05 1.56
N GLY A 32 -1.86 -7.90 0.54
CA GLY A 32 -2.55 -6.64 0.29
C GLY A 32 -3.46 -6.24 1.44
N LEU A 33 -4.20 -7.19 2.01
CA LEU A 33 -5.03 -6.98 3.20
C LEU A 33 -4.21 -6.50 4.40
N VAL A 34 -3.10 -7.16 4.71
CA VAL A 34 -2.22 -6.74 5.81
C VAL A 34 -1.69 -5.32 5.59
N LEU A 35 -1.22 -5.00 4.39
CA LEU A 35 -0.72 -3.66 4.07
C LEU A 35 -1.82 -2.58 4.21
N VAL A 36 -3.03 -2.85 3.73
CA VAL A 36 -4.15 -1.90 3.88
C VAL A 36 -4.54 -1.71 5.35
N ILE A 37 -4.60 -2.78 6.15
CA ILE A 37 -4.88 -2.68 7.59
C ILE A 37 -3.81 -1.84 8.29
N LEU A 38 -2.53 -2.09 8.00
CA LEU A 38 -1.43 -1.32 8.58
C LEU A 38 -1.46 0.16 8.19
N LEU A 39 -1.87 0.49 6.96
CA LEU A 39 -2.10 1.88 6.55
C LEU A 39 -3.25 2.52 7.34
N LEU A 40 -4.35 1.79 7.56
CA LEU A 40 -5.56 2.34 8.17
C LEU A 40 -5.44 2.60 9.68
N ILE A 41 -4.68 1.79 10.43
CA ILE A 41 -4.55 1.94 11.89
C ILE A 41 -4.19 3.37 12.31
N PRO A 42 -3.06 3.97 11.88
CA PRO A 42 -2.70 5.32 12.33
C PRO A 42 -3.65 6.39 11.80
N ASN A 43 -4.22 6.22 10.60
CA ASN A 43 -5.24 7.12 10.05
C ASN A 43 -6.49 7.17 10.94
N ILE A 44 -6.97 6.00 11.40
CA ILE A 44 -8.14 5.90 12.28
C ILE A 44 -7.82 6.52 13.65
N ILE A 45 -6.65 6.22 14.22
CA ILE A 45 -6.19 6.82 15.49
C ILE A 45 -6.20 8.36 15.37
N TYR A 46 -5.68 8.90 14.27
CA TYR A 46 -5.68 10.35 14.03
C TYR A 46 -7.10 10.92 13.89
N ALA A 47 -7.98 10.28 13.12
CA ALA A 47 -9.36 10.71 12.94
C ALA A 47 -10.15 10.73 14.25
N VAL A 48 -9.91 9.76 15.13
CA VAL A 48 -10.54 9.69 16.46
C VAL A 48 -9.97 10.76 17.40
N ARG A 49 -8.66 11.03 17.33
CA ARG A 49 -7.98 12.01 18.21
C ARG A 49 -8.30 13.45 17.83
N VAL A 50 -8.33 13.76 16.54
CA VAL A 50 -8.57 15.12 16.01
C VAL A 50 -9.99 15.21 15.48
N LYS A 51 -10.97 15.28 16.38
CA LYS A 51 -12.39 15.42 16.02
C LYS A 51 -12.63 16.80 15.39
N ASN A 52 -13.38 16.84 14.28
CA ASN A 52 -13.83 18.05 13.56
C ASN A 52 -12.80 18.79 12.66
N GLN A 53 -11.81 18.11 12.07
CA GLN A 53 -11.05 18.75 10.98
C GLN A 53 -11.95 18.99 9.77
N LYS A 54 -12.25 20.27 9.50
CA LYS A 54 -12.93 20.68 8.27
C LYS A 54 -11.93 20.66 7.12
N ASN A 55 -12.24 19.94 6.05
CA ASN A 55 -11.48 20.00 4.80
C ASN A 55 -11.56 21.43 4.25
N LYS A 56 -10.43 22.12 4.16
CA LYS A 56 -10.31 23.49 3.61
C LYS A 56 -10.29 23.48 2.09
N CYS A 57 -10.16 22.32 1.44
CA CYS A 57 -10.22 22.19 -0.01
C CYS A 57 -11.66 22.41 -0.51
N THR A 58 -11.88 23.52 -1.20
CA THR A 58 -13.18 23.90 -1.79
C THR A 58 -13.50 23.13 -3.08
N ASN A 59 -12.50 22.53 -3.73
CA ASN A 59 -12.69 21.84 -4.99
C ASN A 59 -13.29 20.44 -4.77
N LYS A 60 -14.61 20.33 -4.93
CA LYS A 60 -15.36 19.08 -4.77
C LYS A 60 -14.90 17.97 -5.72
N PHE A 61 -14.49 18.32 -6.94
CA PHE A 61 -14.00 17.34 -7.92
C PHE A 61 -12.72 16.65 -7.43
N MET A 62 -11.76 17.42 -6.91
CA MET A 62 -10.50 16.86 -6.39
C MET A 62 -10.71 16.00 -5.14
N ASN A 63 -11.64 16.39 -4.25
CA ASN A 63 -12.01 15.57 -3.10
C ASN A 63 -12.67 14.25 -3.54
N ILE A 64 -13.51 14.27 -4.57
CA ILE A 64 -14.14 13.06 -5.13
C ILE A 64 -13.07 12.16 -5.78
N LEU A 65 -12.16 12.73 -6.58
CA LEU A 65 -11.07 11.97 -7.19
C LEU A 65 -10.18 11.30 -6.15
N GLU A 66 -9.83 12.02 -5.07
CA GLU A 66 -9.07 11.44 -3.96
C GLU A 66 -9.79 10.26 -3.34
N GLN A 67 -11.09 10.38 -3.05
CA GLN A 67 -11.87 9.30 -2.43
C GLN A 67 -12.01 8.09 -3.35
N ILE A 68 -12.34 8.30 -4.63
CA ILE A 68 -12.43 7.25 -5.64
C ILE A 68 -11.07 6.54 -5.76
N GLY A 69 -9.99 7.31 -5.86
CA GLY A 69 -8.63 6.79 -5.88
C GLY A 69 -8.30 5.96 -4.64
N ARG A 70 -8.56 6.50 -3.45
CA ARG A 70 -8.24 5.87 -2.16
C ARG A 70 -8.95 4.54 -1.99
N TYR A 71 -10.27 4.53 -2.14
CA TYR A 71 -11.06 3.32 -1.96
C TYR A 71 -10.83 2.33 -3.09
N GLY A 72 -10.65 2.80 -4.32
CA GLY A 72 -10.27 1.97 -5.45
C GLY A 72 -8.94 1.25 -5.22
N CYS A 73 -7.92 1.96 -4.73
CA CYS A 73 -6.62 1.36 -4.39
C CYS A 73 -6.75 0.33 -3.27
N MET A 74 -7.44 0.66 -2.17
CA MET A 74 -7.64 -0.26 -1.06
C MET A 74 -8.39 -1.52 -1.51
N PHE A 75 -9.43 -1.37 -2.32
CA PHE A 75 -10.22 -2.47 -2.84
C PHE A 75 -9.39 -3.38 -3.77
N LEU A 76 -8.73 -2.81 -4.78
CA LEU A 76 -7.92 -3.55 -5.76
C LEU A 76 -6.64 -4.16 -5.18
N MET A 77 -6.17 -3.64 -4.04
CA MET A 77 -5.04 -4.23 -3.33
C MET A 77 -5.46 -5.47 -2.52
N ILE A 78 -6.71 -5.50 -2.03
CA ILE A 78 -7.25 -6.62 -1.25
C ILE A 78 -7.84 -7.69 -2.16
N PHE A 79 -8.63 -7.29 -3.16
CA PHE A 79 -9.37 -8.18 -4.01
C PHE A 79 -8.69 -8.32 -5.36
N ASN A 80 -8.32 -9.56 -5.66
CA ASN A 80 -7.82 -9.95 -6.97
C ASN A 80 -9.04 -10.26 -7.85
N ILE A 81 -9.41 -9.34 -8.74
CA ILE A 81 -10.60 -9.49 -9.60
C ILE A 81 -10.32 -10.48 -10.75
N GLY A 82 -9.04 -10.83 -11.01
CA GLY A 82 -8.67 -11.91 -11.93
C GLY A 82 -8.88 -11.60 -13.42
N ILE A 83 -9.15 -10.34 -13.78
CA ILE A 83 -9.43 -9.94 -15.18
C ILE A 83 -8.15 -9.53 -15.93
N VAL A 84 -7.19 -8.88 -15.24
CA VAL A 84 -5.92 -8.40 -15.85
C VAL A 84 -4.73 -8.54 -14.86
N GLU A 85 -4.87 -9.40 -13.86
CA GLU A 85 -3.92 -9.53 -12.78
C GLU A 85 -3.01 -10.72 -13.05
N SER A 86 -1.73 -10.44 -13.32
CA SER A 86 -0.75 -11.47 -13.66
C SER A 86 0.00 -12.00 -12.43
N GLY A 87 -0.16 -11.35 -11.28
CA GLY A 87 0.63 -11.62 -10.08
C GLY A 87 2.11 -11.23 -10.26
N PHE A 88 2.99 -11.85 -9.48
CA PHE A 88 4.42 -11.52 -9.54
C PHE A 88 5.08 -12.13 -10.78
N PRO A 89 5.63 -11.33 -11.71
CA PRO A 89 6.26 -11.84 -12.93
C PRO A 89 7.60 -12.54 -12.66
N SER A 90 8.20 -12.34 -11.48
CA SER A 90 9.47 -12.96 -11.11
C SER A 90 9.68 -12.96 -9.59
N ILE A 91 10.61 -13.79 -9.11
CA ILE A 91 11.08 -13.78 -7.71
C ILE A 91 11.67 -12.41 -7.34
N ASN A 92 12.38 -11.76 -8.27
CA ASN A 92 12.91 -10.41 -8.05
C ASN A 92 11.79 -9.40 -7.83
N ALA A 93 10.70 -9.46 -8.60
CA ALA A 93 9.55 -8.59 -8.41
C ALA A 93 8.87 -8.82 -7.04
N PHE A 94 8.80 -10.08 -6.59
CA PHE A 94 8.31 -10.42 -5.25
C PHE A 94 9.21 -9.86 -4.13
N ILE A 95 10.53 -9.97 -4.26
CA ILE A 95 11.48 -9.40 -3.29
C ILE A 95 11.38 -7.87 -3.26
N ILE A 96 11.32 -7.22 -4.42
CA ILE A 96 11.13 -5.77 -4.53
C ILE A 96 9.81 -5.35 -3.87
N TYR A 97 8.73 -6.08 -4.11
CA TYR A 97 7.45 -5.86 -3.45
C TYR A 97 7.57 -5.96 -1.93
N LEU A 98 8.17 -7.03 -1.42
CA LEU A 98 8.26 -7.29 0.01
C LEU A 98 9.14 -6.24 0.71
N VAL A 99 10.37 -6.05 0.23
CA VAL A 99 11.34 -5.12 0.82
C VAL A 99 10.87 -3.68 0.66
N GLY A 100 10.44 -3.29 -0.54
CA GLY A 100 10.01 -1.93 -0.83
C GLY A 100 8.78 -1.52 -0.02
N ASN A 101 7.74 -2.38 0.03
CA ASN A 101 6.57 -2.08 0.86
C ASN A 101 6.90 -2.09 2.35
N THR A 102 7.80 -2.96 2.83
CA THR A 102 8.23 -2.95 4.23
C THR A 102 8.93 -1.63 4.59
N VAL A 103 9.88 -1.18 3.76
CA VAL A 103 10.60 0.08 3.99
C VAL A 103 9.66 1.28 3.96
N LEU A 104 8.74 1.33 2.98
CA LEU A 104 7.75 2.39 2.87
C LEU A 104 6.79 2.38 4.08
N MET A 105 6.33 1.21 4.50
CA MET A 105 5.45 1.07 5.66
C MET A 105 6.14 1.49 6.95
N LEU A 106 7.38 1.05 7.20
CA LEU A 106 8.13 1.49 8.38
C LEU A 106 8.32 3.02 8.38
N SER A 107 8.68 3.59 7.23
CA SER A 107 8.80 5.03 7.06
C SER A 107 7.47 5.75 7.35
N TYR A 108 6.36 5.20 6.87
CA TYR A 108 5.01 5.72 7.13
C TYR A 108 4.69 5.81 8.62
N TRP A 109 4.96 4.72 9.35
CA TRP A 109 4.71 4.65 10.79
C TRP A 109 5.62 5.59 11.59
N ILE A 110 6.90 5.71 11.20
CA ILE A 110 7.83 6.67 11.81
C ILE A 110 7.33 8.10 11.63
N ILE A 111 6.93 8.47 10.41
CA ILE A 111 6.44 9.82 10.12
C ILE A 111 5.13 10.09 10.86
N TRP A 112 4.26 9.09 11.03
CA TRP A 112 3.07 9.22 11.88
C TRP A 112 3.43 9.55 13.33
N MET A 113 4.40 8.86 13.91
CA MET A 113 4.85 9.14 15.28
C MET A 113 5.38 10.58 15.41
N LEU A 114 6.16 11.04 14.42
CA LEU A 114 6.65 12.42 14.38
C LEU A 114 5.49 13.43 14.23
N TYR A 115 4.54 13.15 13.33
CA TYR A 115 3.38 13.99 13.08
C TYR A 115 2.46 14.11 14.30
N PHE A 116 2.31 13.05 15.09
CA PHE A 116 1.57 13.10 16.35
C PHE A 116 2.24 13.97 17.42
N ASN A 117 3.57 14.14 17.35
CA ASN A 117 4.32 15.02 18.24
C ASN A 117 4.25 16.47 17.76
N LYS A 118 4.52 16.70 16.47
CA LYS A 118 4.49 18.03 15.84
C LYS A 118 3.82 17.93 14.49
N GLN A 119 2.75 18.70 14.26
CA GLN A 119 2.05 18.68 12.98
C GLN A 119 2.71 19.63 11.98
N THR A 120 3.78 19.21 11.31
CA THR A 120 4.39 20.02 10.26
C THR A 120 3.84 19.69 8.87
N TYR A 121 3.84 20.69 7.98
CA TYR A 121 3.48 20.50 6.57
C TYR A 121 4.33 19.42 5.85
N ARG A 122 5.61 19.28 6.23
CA ARG A 122 6.51 18.29 5.63
C ARG A 122 6.08 16.86 5.94
N GLU A 123 5.77 16.58 7.20
CA GLU A 123 5.29 15.27 7.64
C GLU A 123 3.89 15.00 7.05
N GLN A 124 2.99 15.98 7.05
CA GLN A 124 1.67 15.85 6.44
C GLN A 124 1.76 15.46 4.96
N MET A 125 2.66 16.11 4.21
CA MET A 125 2.87 15.79 2.79
C MET A 125 3.49 14.40 2.61
N ALA A 126 4.47 14.04 3.43
CA ALA A 126 5.06 12.70 3.38
C ALA A 126 4.03 11.60 3.67
N LEU A 127 3.11 11.83 4.62
CA LEU A 127 2.00 10.92 4.91
C LEU A 127 1.01 10.78 3.74
N ALA A 128 0.96 11.73 2.81
CA ALA A 128 0.17 11.61 1.58
C ALA A 128 0.91 10.89 0.45
N VAL A 129 2.22 11.12 0.33
CA VAL A 129 3.05 10.53 -0.74
C VAL A 129 3.33 9.05 -0.48
N ILE A 130 3.60 8.65 0.77
CA ILE A 130 3.99 7.27 1.07
C ILE A 130 2.90 6.24 0.74
N PRO A 131 1.62 6.42 1.14
CA PRO A 131 0.55 5.50 0.75
C PRO A 131 0.40 5.38 -0.77
N THR A 132 0.55 6.51 -1.49
CA THR A 132 0.56 6.53 -2.95
C THR A 132 1.69 5.66 -3.51
N GLY A 133 2.90 5.77 -2.95
CA GLY A 133 4.05 4.95 -3.32
C GLY A 133 3.84 3.47 -3.05
N ILE A 134 3.22 3.11 -1.92
CA ILE A 134 2.88 1.71 -1.57
C ILE A 134 1.91 1.11 -2.60
N PHE A 135 0.84 1.82 -2.94
CA PHE A 135 -0.13 1.35 -3.93
C PHE A 135 0.49 1.22 -5.33
N LEU A 136 1.31 2.20 -5.73
CA LEU A 136 1.97 2.19 -7.03
C LEU A 136 3.02 1.07 -7.14
N LEU A 137 3.88 0.92 -6.13
CA LEU A 137 4.87 -0.15 -6.08
C LEU A 137 4.19 -1.52 -6.13
N SER A 138 3.10 -1.68 -5.38
CA SER A 138 2.31 -2.91 -5.36
C SER A 138 1.66 -3.20 -6.72
N GLY A 139 1.09 -2.17 -7.36
CA GLY A 139 0.51 -2.30 -8.70
C GLY A 139 1.54 -2.71 -9.75
N ILE A 140 2.73 -2.10 -9.75
CA ILE A 140 3.80 -2.39 -10.71
C ILE A 140 4.37 -3.80 -10.50
N THR A 141 4.66 -4.16 -9.26
CA THR A 141 5.30 -5.46 -8.96
C THR A 141 4.35 -6.65 -9.14
N MET A 142 3.05 -6.45 -8.95
CA MET A 142 2.02 -7.47 -9.21
C MET A 142 1.42 -7.38 -10.62
N LEU A 143 1.83 -6.39 -11.43
CA LEU A 143 1.24 -6.08 -12.74
C LEU A 143 -0.29 -5.84 -12.71
N HIS A 144 -0.79 -5.25 -11.63
CA HIS A 144 -2.20 -4.87 -11.51
C HIS A 144 -2.44 -3.51 -12.15
N TYR A 145 -2.70 -3.49 -13.47
CA TYR A 145 -2.85 -2.25 -14.24
C TYR A 145 -3.92 -1.31 -13.68
N PHE A 146 -5.07 -1.83 -13.22
CA PHE A 146 -6.09 -1.01 -12.58
C PHE A 146 -5.58 -0.37 -11.28
N LEU A 147 -4.86 -1.12 -10.43
CA LEU A 147 -4.28 -0.57 -9.21
C LEU A 147 -3.30 0.56 -9.53
N ILE A 148 -2.51 0.45 -10.59
CA ILE A 148 -1.61 1.52 -11.05
C ILE A 148 -2.41 2.77 -11.43
N ILE A 149 -3.47 2.63 -12.23
CA ILE A 149 -4.30 3.77 -12.67
C ILE A 149 -4.93 4.45 -11.46
N PHE A 150 -5.55 3.69 -10.55
CA PHE A 150 -6.15 4.24 -9.34
C PHE A 150 -5.10 4.85 -8.40
N ALA A 151 -3.88 4.29 -8.32
CA ALA A 151 -2.80 4.83 -7.51
C ALA A 151 -2.33 6.19 -8.04
N VAL A 152 -2.28 6.38 -9.36
CA VAL A 152 -1.97 7.68 -9.98
C VAL A 152 -3.08 8.70 -9.68
N ILE A 153 -4.35 8.32 -9.86
CA ILE A 153 -5.50 9.18 -9.56
C ILE A 153 -5.50 9.58 -8.08
N PHE A 154 -5.30 8.60 -7.20
CA PHE A 154 -5.20 8.81 -5.75
C PHE A 154 -4.03 9.74 -5.42
N GLY A 155 -2.85 9.51 -6.01
CA GLY A 155 -1.68 10.35 -5.78
C GLY A 155 -1.91 11.81 -6.14
N ILE A 156 -2.43 12.07 -7.34
CA ILE A 156 -2.74 13.43 -7.79
C ILE A 156 -3.76 14.09 -6.85
N GLY A 157 -4.87 13.40 -6.56
CA GLY A 157 -5.92 13.93 -5.69
C GLY A 157 -5.43 14.16 -4.26
N HIS A 158 -4.78 13.17 -3.66
CA HIS A 158 -4.38 13.19 -2.26
C HIS A 158 -3.27 14.19 -1.98
N ILE A 159 -2.27 14.30 -2.86
CA ILE A 159 -1.21 15.33 -2.76
C ILE A 159 -1.83 16.72 -2.93
N TYR A 160 -2.71 16.91 -3.92
CA TYR A 160 -3.37 18.19 -4.15
C TYR A 160 -4.21 18.61 -2.95
N VAL A 161 -5.12 17.76 -2.47
CA VAL A 161 -6.00 18.07 -1.33
C VAL A 161 -5.18 18.30 -0.06
N THR A 162 -4.13 17.51 0.18
CA THR A 162 -3.22 17.71 1.31
C THR A 162 -2.49 19.05 1.23
N SER A 163 -2.02 19.44 0.04
CA SER A 163 -1.36 20.74 -0.18
C SER A 163 -2.29 21.94 0.03
N ARG A 164 -3.62 21.76 -0.14
CA ARG A 164 -4.63 22.80 0.15
C ARG A 164 -5.00 22.84 1.64
N ASN A 165 -4.84 21.71 2.34
CA ASN A 165 -5.11 21.55 3.76
C ASN A 165 -3.86 21.74 4.63
N LYS A 166 -3.01 22.70 4.29
CA LYS A 166 -1.76 22.96 5.03
C LYS A 166 -2.05 23.16 6.52
N VAL A 167 -1.36 22.38 7.35
CA VAL A 167 -1.13 22.72 8.75
C VAL A 167 -0.08 23.83 8.83
N CYS A 168 -0.38 24.87 9.61
CA CYS A 168 0.49 26.01 9.86
C CYS A 168 1.47 25.71 11.00
#